data_AF-G5GEG1-F1
#
_entry.id   AF-G5GEG1-F1
#
_cell.length_a   1.000
_cell.length_b   1.000
_cell.length_c   1.000
_cell.angle_alpha   90.00
_cell.angle_beta   90.00
_cell.angle_gamma   90.00
#
_symmetry.space_group_name_H-M   'P 1'
#
loop_
_entity.id
_entity.type
_entity.pdbx_description
1 polymer ?
#
loop_
_entity_poly.entity_id
_entity_poly.type
_entity_poly.pdbx_seq_one_letter_code
_entity_poly.pdbx_strand_id
1 'polypeptide(L)'
;MLKKSLILLFLLSIVATAKAQEVYNYVLNNATHTVQSPTSGFTQTRIAQFKQTALIYLRKKALETMPEVTDQFLNTQAYYMSEFITLFFDEILKSKKQDSEKKKAKIMLFMDASKSNPLFDDTDTETTDSYILEGNQLTPFSLNTDWPRAYAAAKDNI
;
A
#
# COMPACT_ATOMS: atom_id res chain seq x y z
N MET A 1 5.88 -37.89 12.10
CA MET A 1 7.09 -37.33 11.45
C MET A 1 6.69 -36.57 10.20
N LEU A 2 7.45 -35.52 9.88
CA LEU A 2 7.21 -34.34 9.04
C LEU A 2 6.18 -34.39 7.89
N LYS A 3 5.30 -33.37 7.93
CA LYS A 3 4.61 -32.71 6.81
C LYS A 3 5.62 -32.24 5.76
N LYS A 4 5.41 -32.58 4.49
CA LYS A 4 6.03 -31.89 3.35
C LYS A 4 4.93 -31.15 2.59
N SER A 5 4.65 -29.92 3.03
CA SER A 5 3.80 -29.01 2.26
C SER A 5 4.63 -28.54 1.07
N LEU A 6 4.18 -28.86 -0.13
CA LEU A 6 4.81 -28.51 -1.40
C LEU A 6 4.61 -27.01 -1.61
N ILE A 7 5.62 -26.19 -1.26
CA ILE A 7 5.64 -24.78 -1.60
C ILE A 7 5.90 -24.69 -3.10
N LEU A 8 4.87 -24.34 -3.86
CA LEU A 8 4.97 -24.05 -5.29
C LEU A 8 5.71 -22.71 -5.44
N LEU A 9 7.03 -22.80 -5.63
CA LEU A 9 7.88 -21.68 -6.01
C LEU A 9 7.60 -21.37 -7.48
N PHE A 10 6.85 -20.29 -7.77
CA PHE A 10 6.62 -19.85 -9.14
C PHE A 10 7.90 -19.18 -9.65
N LEU A 11 8.70 -19.93 -10.40
CA LEU A 11 9.85 -19.46 -11.18
C LEU A 11 9.37 -18.44 -12.22
N LEU A 12 9.76 -17.17 -12.05
CA LEU A 12 9.68 -16.16 -13.10
C LEU A 12 10.71 -16.49 -14.19
N SER A 13 10.24 -17.05 -15.29
CA SER A 13 11.00 -17.03 -16.55
C SER A 13 10.03 -17.03 -17.73
N ILE A 14 9.68 -15.84 -18.20
CA ILE A 14 9.30 -15.60 -19.59
C ILE A 14 10.03 -14.32 -20.02
N VAL A 15 11.08 -14.50 -20.80
CA VAL A 15 11.64 -13.42 -21.63
C VAL A 15 10.73 -13.31 -22.85
N ALA A 16 9.71 -12.46 -22.74
CA ALA A 16 8.96 -11.95 -23.88
C ALA A 16 9.27 -10.46 -23.98
N THR A 17 9.36 -9.96 -25.21
CA THR A 17 9.61 -8.55 -25.57
C THR A 17 8.58 -7.62 -24.93
N ALA A 18 8.76 -7.31 -23.65
CA ALA A 18 7.82 -6.55 -22.86
C ALA A 18 8.28 -5.10 -22.88
N LYS A 19 7.37 -4.17 -23.22
CA LYS A 19 7.51 -2.78 -22.77
C LYS A 19 7.91 -2.84 -21.31
N ALA A 20 9.00 -2.19 -20.91
CA ALA A 20 9.40 -2.13 -19.51
C ALA A 20 8.17 -1.68 -18.70
N GLN A 21 7.51 -2.62 -18.02
CA GLN A 21 6.24 -2.33 -17.39
C GLN A 21 6.56 -1.47 -16.16
N GLU A 22 6.19 -0.20 -16.23
CA GLU A 22 6.35 0.75 -15.16
C GLU A 22 5.73 0.24 -13.85
N VAL A 23 6.41 0.50 -12.73
CA VAL A 23 6.04 0.02 -11.39
C VAL A 23 4.60 0.43 -11.03
N TYR A 24 4.22 1.69 -11.30
CA TYR A 24 2.87 2.18 -11.04
C TYR A 24 1.81 1.31 -11.73
N ASN A 25 1.96 1.10 -13.03
CA ASN A 25 1.00 0.34 -13.82
C ASN A 25 0.99 -1.14 -13.40
N TYR A 26 2.14 -1.71 -13.07
CA TYR A 26 2.22 -3.07 -12.53
C TYR A 26 1.44 -3.23 -11.22
N VAL A 27 1.66 -2.33 -10.25
CA VAL A 27 0.98 -2.38 -8.95
C VAL A 27 -0.53 -2.16 -9.10
N LEU A 28 -0.94 -1.17 -9.91
CA LEU A 28 -2.34 -0.86 -10.15
C LEU A 28 -3.07 -2.02 -10.85
N ASN A 29 -2.47 -2.61 -11.89
CA ASN A 29 -3.08 -3.74 -12.61
C ASN A 29 -3.22 -4.96 -11.71
N ASN A 30 -2.19 -5.29 -10.91
CA ASN A 30 -2.26 -6.40 -9.98
C ASN A 30 -3.31 -6.19 -8.87
N ALA A 31 -3.40 -4.97 -8.34
CA ALA A 31 -4.44 -4.61 -7.38
C ALA A 31 -5.83 -4.78 -8.02
N THR A 32 -6.02 -4.25 -9.22
CA THR A 32 -7.28 -4.36 -9.98
C THR A 32 -7.67 -5.82 -10.25
N HIS A 33 -6.73 -6.64 -10.72
CA HIS A 33 -6.96 -8.06 -10.95
C HIS A 33 -7.31 -8.81 -9.66
N THR A 34 -6.67 -8.47 -8.55
CA THR A 34 -6.95 -9.08 -7.24
C THR A 34 -8.36 -8.73 -6.77
N VAL A 35 -8.78 -7.47 -6.90
CA VAL A 35 -10.12 -7.00 -6.53
C VAL A 35 -11.21 -7.66 -7.38
N GLN A 36 -10.96 -7.87 -8.67
CA GLN A 36 -11.91 -8.46 -9.60
C GLN A 36 -11.93 -9.99 -9.58
N SER A 37 -10.92 -10.62 -8.98
CA SER A 37 -10.84 -12.08 -8.94
C SER A 37 -11.81 -12.68 -7.90
N PRO A 38 -12.70 -13.61 -8.31
CA PRO A 38 -13.61 -14.27 -7.39
C PRO A 38 -12.92 -15.27 -6.45
N THR A 39 -11.63 -15.53 -6.65
CA THR A 39 -10.85 -16.50 -5.88
C THR A 39 -9.92 -15.85 -4.85
N SER A 40 -9.81 -14.52 -4.84
CA SER A 40 -8.98 -13.78 -3.90
C SER A 40 -9.54 -13.89 -2.47
N GLY A 41 -8.65 -14.13 -1.50
CA GLY A 41 -9.03 -14.15 -0.09
C GLY A 41 -9.38 -12.76 0.44
N PHE A 42 -10.25 -12.68 1.46
CA PHE A 42 -10.75 -11.41 2.02
C PHE A 42 -9.64 -10.38 2.33
N THR A 43 -8.60 -10.78 3.07
CA THR A 43 -7.47 -9.90 3.42
C THR A 43 -6.74 -9.39 2.19
N GLN A 44 -6.48 -10.27 1.22
CA GLN A 44 -5.80 -9.91 -0.03
C GLN A 44 -6.63 -8.91 -0.84
N THR A 45 -7.95 -9.14 -0.92
CA THR A 45 -8.89 -8.23 -1.59
C THR A 45 -8.92 -6.86 -0.93
N ARG A 46 -8.97 -6.78 0.40
CA ARG A 46 -8.98 -5.48 1.12
C ARG A 46 -7.68 -4.69 0.92
N ILE A 47 -6.52 -5.35 0.99
CA ILE A 47 -5.23 -4.70 0.72
C ILE A 47 -5.18 -4.21 -0.73
N ALA A 48 -5.67 -5.02 -1.69
CA ALA A 48 -5.71 -4.63 -3.09
C ALA A 48 -6.67 -3.47 -3.37
N GLN A 49 -7.83 -3.42 -2.70
CA GLN A 49 -8.76 -2.28 -2.77
C GLN A 49 -8.06 -0.99 -2.34
N PHE A 50 -7.39 -1.00 -1.18
CA PHE A 50 -6.64 0.17 -0.73
C PHE A 50 -5.58 0.60 -1.75
N LYS A 51 -4.73 -0.32 -2.22
CA LYS A 51 -3.69 -0.02 -3.23
C LYS A 51 -4.28 0.57 -4.50
N GLN A 52 -5.40 0.03 -4.98
CA GLN A 52 -6.09 0.54 -6.16
C GLN A 52 -6.61 1.96 -5.92
N THR A 53 -7.33 2.19 -4.82
CA THR A 53 -7.89 3.51 -4.49
C THR A 53 -6.79 4.56 -4.31
N ALA A 54 -5.73 4.24 -3.56
CA ALA A 54 -4.60 5.15 -3.33
C ALA A 54 -3.88 5.53 -4.62
N LEU A 55 -3.63 4.58 -5.53
CA LEU A 55 -2.95 4.86 -6.80
C LEU A 55 -3.82 5.65 -7.78
N ILE A 56 -5.14 5.40 -7.79
CA ILE A 56 -6.09 6.19 -8.59
C ILE A 56 -6.14 7.62 -8.06
N TYR A 57 -6.26 7.79 -6.74
CA TYR A 57 -6.23 9.09 -6.07
C TYR A 57 -4.94 9.85 -6.40
N LEU A 58 -3.78 9.21 -6.20
CA LEU A 58 -2.46 9.78 -6.47
C LEU A 58 -2.37 10.36 -7.88
N ARG A 59 -2.72 9.55 -8.90
CA ARG A 59 -2.61 9.98 -10.29
C ARG A 59 -3.59 11.10 -10.61
N LYS A 60 -4.83 10.99 -10.13
CA LYS A 60 -5.86 12.02 -10.31
C LYS A 60 -5.38 13.36 -9.75
N LYS A 61 -4.97 13.38 -8.47
CA LYS A 61 -4.52 14.61 -7.82
C LYS A 61 -3.24 15.18 -8.40
N ALA A 62 -2.29 14.33 -8.79
CA ALA A 62 -1.09 14.78 -9.48
C ALA A 62 -1.43 15.52 -10.78
N LEU A 63 -2.33 14.98 -11.59
CA LEU A 63 -2.77 15.61 -12.84
C LEU A 63 -3.55 16.92 -12.61
N GLU A 64 -4.23 17.06 -11.47
CA GLU A 64 -4.96 18.29 -11.11
C GLU A 64 -4.05 19.41 -10.60
N THR A 65 -2.92 19.06 -9.97
CA THR A 65 -2.13 20.01 -9.16
C THR A 65 -0.72 20.26 -9.67
N MET A 66 -0.15 19.34 -10.46
CA MET A 66 1.21 19.44 -10.96
C MET A 66 1.23 19.94 -12.41
N PRO A 67 2.19 20.79 -12.80
CA PRO A 67 2.32 21.24 -14.19
C PRO A 67 2.69 20.11 -15.14
N GLU A 68 3.40 19.09 -14.65
CA GLU A 68 3.77 17.88 -15.39
C GLU A 68 3.84 16.69 -14.42
N VAL A 69 3.28 15.55 -14.83
CA VAL A 69 3.32 14.29 -14.06
C VAL A 69 4.20 13.30 -14.80
N THR A 70 5.35 12.99 -14.23
CA THR A 70 6.31 12.05 -14.83
C THR A 70 6.03 10.61 -14.40
N ASP A 71 6.37 9.65 -15.25
CA ASP A 71 6.26 8.22 -14.90
C ASP A 71 7.16 7.87 -13.71
N GLN A 72 8.34 8.50 -13.61
CA GLN A 72 9.25 8.31 -12.49
C GLN A 72 8.63 8.72 -11.15
N PHE A 73 7.87 9.83 -11.13
CA PHE A 73 7.14 10.25 -9.93
C PHE A 73 6.11 9.21 -9.50
N LEU A 74 5.25 8.77 -10.43
CA LEU A 74 4.22 7.76 -10.16
C LEU A 74 4.84 6.42 -9.73
N ASN A 75 5.92 6.00 -10.39
CA ASN A 75 6.64 4.76 -10.08
C ASN A 75 7.25 4.81 -8.69
N THR A 76 7.85 5.94 -8.30
CA THR A 76 8.44 6.13 -6.97
C THR A 76 7.38 6.03 -5.89
N GLN A 77 6.25 6.72 -6.06
CA GLN A 77 5.15 6.68 -5.11
C GLN A 77 4.54 5.26 -4.99
N ALA A 78 4.32 4.57 -6.11
CA ALA A 78 3.77 3.21 -6.10
C ALA A 78 4.71 2.17 -5.47
N TYR A 79 6.02 2.33 -5.69
CA TYR A 79 7.05 1.50 -5.05
C TYR A 79 7.01 1.68 -3.53
N TYR A 80 7.16 2.91 -3.03
CA TYR A 80 7.19 3.15 -1.59
C TYR A 80 5.85 2.88 -0.89
N MET A 81 4.72 3.05 -1.56
CA MET A 81 3.42 2.60 -1.03
C MET A 81 3.43 1.08 -0.77
N SER A 82 3.98 0.32 -1.72
CA SER A 82 4.06 -1.14 -1.61
C SER A 82 5.03 -1.57 -0.49
N GLU A 83 6.17 -0.88 -0.36
CA GLU A 83 7.13 -1.11 0.73
C GLU A 83 6.56 -0.74 2.10
N PHE A 84 5.83 0.38 2.20
CA PHE A 84 5.16 0.83 3.42
C PHE A 84 4.13 -0.19 3.91
N ILE A 85 3.26 -0.67 3.01
CA ILE A 85 2.25 -1.67 3.34
C ILE A 85 2.89 -3.00 3.74
N THR A 86 3.95 -3.42 3.04
CA THR A 86 4.68 -4.66 3.38
C THR A 86 5.30 -4.55 4.77
N LEU A 87 6.01 -3.46 5.05
CA LEU A 87 6.63 -3.20 6.34
C LEU A 87 5.58 -3.19 7.48
N PHE A 88 4.43 -2.56 7.26
CA PHE A 88 3.33 -2.54 8.21
C PHE A 88 2.86 -3.96 8.59
N PHE A 89 2.60 -4.81 7.59
CA PHE A 89 2.15 -6.18 7.86
C PHE A 89 3.23 -7.01 8.52
N ASP A 90 4.50 -6.84 8.14
CA ASP A 90 5.62 -7.53 8.78
C ASP A 90 5.71 -7.15 10.27
N GLU A 91 5.62 -5.87 10.61
CA GLU A 91 5.64 -5.40 12.00
C GLU A 91 4.45 -5.88 12.81
N ILE A 92 3.25 -5.92 12.21
CA ILE A 92 2.07 -6.46 12.87
C ILE A 92 2.17 -7.98 13.07
N LEU A 93 2.73 -8.72 12.11
CA LEU A 93 2.90 -10.17 12.21
C LEU A 93 3.98 -10.57 13.22
N LYS A 94 5.02 -9.74 13.40
CA LYS A 94 6.04 -9.92 14.46
C LYS A 94 5.48 -9.73 15.87
N SER A 95 4.42 -8.91 16.03
CA SER A 95 3.76 -8.75 17.33
C SER A 95 3.07 -10.06 17.74
N LYS A 96 3.48 -10.66 18.88
CA LYS A 96 2.87 -11.89 19.39
C LYS A 96 1.39 -11.62 19.69
N LYS A 97 0.51 -12.60 19.43
CA LYS A 97 -0.95 -12.50 19.68
C LYS A 97 -1.35 -11.98 21.08
N GLN A 98 -0.51 -12.18 22.09
CA GLN A 98 -0.74 -11.80 23.49
C GLN A 98 -0.34 -10.36 23.84
N ASP A 99 0.19 -9.58 22.88
CA ASP A 99 0.62 -8.19 23.09
C ASP A 99 -0.23 -7.23 22.22
N SER A 100 -1.51 -7.12 22.58
CA SER A 100 -2.49 -6.29 21.87
C SER A 100 -2.09 -4.81 21.86
N GLU A 101 -1.44 -4.34 22.92
CA GLU A 101 -0.99 -2.95 23.04
C GLU A 101 0.16 -2.63 22.10
N LYS A 102 1.18 -3.50 21.98
CA LYS A 102 2.24 -3.29 20.97
C LYS A 102 1.68 -3.32 19.55
N LYS A 103 0.75 -4.24 19.26
CA LYS A 103 0.08 -4.27 17.95
C LYS A 103 -0.67 -2.97 17.68
N LYS A 104 -1.43 -2.46 18.65
CA LYS A 104 -2.16 -1.19 18.54
C LYS A 104 -1.20 -0.02 18.34
N ALA A 105 -0.10 0.04 19.09
CA ALA A 105 0.93 1.07 18.94
C ALA A 105 1.56 1.06 17.53
N LYS A 106 1.85 -0.12 16.99
CA LYS A 106 2.33 -0.25 15.60
C LYS A 106 1.28 0.18 14.58
N ILE A 107 0.00 -0.15 14.79
CA ILE A 107 -1.08 0.34 13.91
C ILE A 107 -1.13 1.88 13.92
N MET A 108 -1.12 2.49 15.10
CA MET A 108 -1.14 3.95 15.26
C MET A 108 0.09 4.59 14.63
N LEU A 109 1.29 4.01 14.82
CA LEU A 109 2.53 4.52 14.22
C LEU A 109 2.42 4.66 12.70
N PHE A 110 1.95 3.63 12.00
CA PHE A 110 1.84 3.68 10.54
C PHE A 110 0.67 4.57 10.08
N MET A 111 -0.45 4.54 10.79
CA MET A 111 -1.56 5.47 10.52
C MET A 111 -1.09 6.92 10.60
N ASP A 112 -0.41 7.29 11.68
CA ASP A 112 0.13 8.64 11.89
C ASP A 112 1.21 8.99 10.86
N ALA A 113 2.09 8.06 10.51
CA ALA A 113 3.10 8.28 9.46
C ALA A 113 2.44 8.59 8.10
N SER A 114 1.36 7.88 7.74
CA SER A 114 0.63 8.15 6.50
C SER A 114 -0.10 9.49 6.50
N LYS A 115 -0.70 9.87 7.65
CA LYS A 115 -1.52 11.08 7.79
C LYS A 115 -0.69 12.36 7.96
N SER A 116 0.45 12.28 8.64
CA SER A 116 1.33 13.44 8.91
C SER A 116 2.25 13.80 7.76
N ASN A 117 2.28 13.01 6.68
CA ASN A 117 3.11 13.26 5.50
C ASN A 117 2.23 13.39 4.25
N PRO A 118 1.40 14.44 4.12
CA PRO A 118 0.58 14.64 2.93
C PRO A 118 1.44 14.96 1.70
N LEU A 119 1.02 14.45 0.54
CA LEU A 119 1.69 14.71 -0.74
C LEU A 119 1.16 15.98 -1.42
N PHE A 120 -0.13 16.25 -1.25
CA PHE A 120 -0.83 17.39 -1.83
C PHE A 120 -1.45 18.26 -0.74
N ASP A 121 -1.69 19.53 -1.04
CA ASP A 121 -2.50 20.43 -0.21
C ASP A 121 -4.00 20.19 -0.49
N ASP A 122 -4.50 19.03 -0.05
CA ASP A 122 -5.88 18.59 -0.26
C ASP A 122 -6.70 18.75 1.01
N THR A 123 -7.68 19.66 0.99
CA THR A 123 -8.52 19.96 2.15
C THR A 123 -9.70 19.01 2.32
N ASP A 124 -9.97 18.13 1.33
CA ASP A 124 -11.04 17.13 1.40
C ASP A 124 -10.63 15.94 2.28
N THR A 125 -10.59 16.18 3.60
CA THR A 125 -10.19 15.16 4.57
C THR A 125 -11.19 14.01 4.68
N GLU A 126 -12.44 14.20 4.26
CA GLU A 126 -13.44 13.12 4.23
C GLU A 126 -13.02 12.06 3.22
N THR A 127 -12.61 12.47 2.02
CA THR A 127 -12.10 11.56 1.00
C THR A 127 -10.72 11.01 1.39
N THR A 128 -9.76 11.88 1.74
CA THR A 128 -8.37 11.43 1.96
C THR A 128 -8.23 10.50 3.15
N ASP A 129 -9.03 10.70 4.20
CA ASP A 129 -8.95 9.91 5.43
C ASP A 129 -10.06 8.86 5.53
N SER A 130 -10.79 8.56 4.45
CA SER A 130 -11.87 7.56 4.42
C SER A 130 -11.49 6.22 5.05
N TYR A 131 -10.30 5.69 4.74
CA TYR A 131 -9.79 4.43 5.33
C TYR A 131 -9.40 4.53 6.81
N ILE A 132 -9.20 5.73 7.35
CA ILE A 132 -9.00 5.98 8.78
C ILE A 132 -10.36 6.12 9.48
N LEU A 133 -11.27 6.89 8.87
CA LEU A 133 -12.58 7.25 9.42
C LEU A 133 -13.57 6.08 9.48
N GLU A 134 -13.56 5.19 8.48
CA GLU A 134 -14.44 4.02 8.45
C GLU A 134 -14.20 3.05 9.64
N GLY A 135 -13.02 3.11 10.26
CA GLY A 135 -12.65 2.26 11.38
C GLY A 135 -12.44 0.79 11.00
N ASN A 136 -11.62 0.08 11.78
CA ASN A 136 -11.36 -1.36 11.61
C ASN A 136 -10.88 -1.80 10.21
N GLN A 137 -10.32 -0.88 9.42
CA GLN A 137 -9.73 -1.18 8.13
C GLN A 137 -8.41 -1.95 8.32
N LEU A 138 -8.13 -2.88 7.39
CA LEU A 138 -6.85 -3.60 7.39
C LEU A 138 -5.67 -2.70 7.03
N THR A 139 -5.94 -1.58 6.37
CA THR A 139 -4.96 -0.58 5.92
C THR A 139 -5.50 0.81 6.27
N PRO A 140 -5.44 1.23 7.56
CA PRO A 140 -6.01 2.50 8.01
C PRO A 140 -5.05 3.65 7.69
N PHE A 141 -4.88 3.95 6.41
CA PHE A 141 -3.92 4.94 5.92
C PHE A 141 -4.62 6.03 5.12
N SER A 142 -4.07 7.24 5.15
CA SER A 142 -4.56 8.32 4.29
C SER A 142 -4.27 8.02 2.82
N LEU A 143 -5.15 8.45 1.92
CA LEU A 143 -4.92 8.42 0.48
C LEU A 143 -3.95 9.54 0.06
N ASN A 144 -3.99 10.67 0.76
CA ASN A 144 -3.08 11.79 0.55
C ASN A 144 -1.80 11.57 1.34
N THR A 145 -0.94 10.69 0.84
CA THR A 145 0.32 10.34 1.50
C THR A 145 1.49 10.45 0.53
N ASP A 146 2.54 11.16 0.95
CA ASP A 146 3.86 11.10 0.33
C ASP A 146 4.52 9.79 0.79
N TRP A 147 4.37 8.75 -0.02
CA TRP A 147 4.75 7.39 0.35
C TRP A 147 6.25 7.24 0.69
N PRO A 148 7.20 7.84 -0.06
CA PRO A 148 8.60 7.90 0.36
C PRO A 148 8.80 8.48 1.76
N ARG A 149 8.18 9.63 2.07
CA ARG A 149 8.32 10.28 3.38
C ARG A 149 7.66 9.47 4.50
N ALA A 150 6.45 8.97 4.27
CA ALA A 150 5.75 8.12 5.23
C ALA A 150 6.51 6.82 5.50
N TYR A 151 7.11 6.20 4.48
CA TYR A 151 7.97 5.02 4.65
C TYR A 151 9.19 5.32 5.51
N ALA A 152 9.90 6.41 5.24
CA ALA A 152 11.02 6.82 6.09
C ALA A 152 10.57 7.08 7.54
N ALA A 153 9.49 7.86 7.73
CA ALA A 153 8.96 8.18 9.04
C ALA A 153 8.55 6.93 9.84
N ALA A 154 7.89 5.96 9.20
CA ALA A 154 7.56 4.69 9.86
C ALA A 154 8.83 3.89 10.20
N LYS A 155 9.76 3.76 9.25
CA LYS A 155 10.99 2.98 9.40
C LYS A 155 11.93 3.51 10.48
N ASP A 156 11.96 4.82 10.69
CA ASP A 156 12.80 5.45 11.72
C ASP A 156 12.23 5.28 13.14
N ASN A 157 10.96 4.86 13.26
CA ASN A 157 10.22 4.79 14.52
C ASN A 157 9.73 3.36 14.87
N ILE A 158 10.17 2.34 14.14
CA ILE A 158 9.87 0.92 14.44
C ILE A 158 10.87 0.31 15.41
#